data_AF-A0A259M9Y9-F1
#
_entry.id   AF-A0A259M9Y9-F1
#
_cell.length_a   1.000
_cell.length_b   1.000
_cell.length_c   1.000
_cell.angle_alpha   90.00
_cell.angle_beta   90.00
_cell.angle_gamma   90.00
#
_symmetry.space_group_name_H-M   'P 1'
#
loop_
_entity.id
_entity.type
_entity.pdbx_description
1 polymer ?
#
loop_
_entity_poly.entity_id
_entity_poly.type
_entity_poly.pdbx_seq_one_letter_code
_entity_poly.pdbx_strand_id
1 'polypeptide(L)'
;MTRTRTEKGKLGSTFDSFLEEQGTLAETTEQAIKRVIAWQLGEIMAKEKITKVEMARRMATSRAQLDRLLDPTDDSVTLATLTKAAKAVGRALKLELT
;
A
#
# COMPACT_ATOMS: atom_id res chain seq x y z
N MET A 1 -25.39 15.88 -38.38
CA MET A 1 -24.80 15.02 -37.33
C MET A 1 -23.53 14.37 -37.89
N THR A 2 -22.37 14.99 -37.68
CA THR A 2 -21.09 14.47 -38.16
C THR A 2 -20.51 13.53 -37.11
N ARG A 3 -20.40 12.24 -37.43
CA ARG A 3 -19.76 11.24 -36.57
C ARG A 3 -18.28 11.56 -36.47
N THR A 4 -17.80 11.91 -35.27
CA THR A 4 -16.37 12.09 -35.01
C THR A 4 -15.66 10.75 -35.22
N ARG A 5 -14.72 10.70 -36.17
CA ARG A 5 -13.86 9.52 -36.41
C ARG A 5 -12.82 9.48 -35.29
N THR A 6 -12.91 8.50 -34.39
CA THR A 6 -11.90 8.26 -33.37
C THR A 6 -10.60 7.82 -34.06
N GLU A 7 -9.53 8.60 -33.94
CA GLU A 7 -8.21 8.18 -34.41
C GLU A 7 -7.66 7.07 -33.51
N LYS A 8 -7.15 5.99 -34.11
CA LYS A 8 -6.48 4.91 -33.39
C LYS A 8 -5.08 5.37 -32.99
N GLY A 9 -4.95 5.86 -31.76
CA GLY A 9 -3.64 6.05 -31.11
C GLY A 9 -2.93 4.69 -30.91
N LYS A 10 -1.61 4.69 -31.00
CA LYS A 10 -0.79 3.53 -30.59
C LYS A 10 -0.62 3.58 -29.07
N LEU A 11 -0.83 2.44 -28.40
CA LEU A 11 -0.49 2.31 -26.99
C LEU A 11 1.05 2.44 -26.87
N GLY A 12 1.53 3.31 -25.98
CA GLY A 12 2.96 3.48 -25.71
C GLY A 12 3.54 2.31 -24.91
N SER A 13 4.79 2.46 -24.47
CA SER A 13 5.41 1.57 -23.48
C SER A 13 4.64 1.57 -22.16
N THR A 14 4.83 0.54 -21.34
CA THR A 14 4.18 0.44 -20.03
C THR A 14 4.79 1.46 -19.06
N PHE A 15 4.09 1.74 -17.97
CA PHE A 15 4.63 2.59 -16.91
C PHE A 15 5.88 1.95 -16.28
N ASP A 16 5.92 0.63 -16.16
CA ASP A 16 7.09 -0.10 -15.65
C ASP A 16 8.30 0.11 -16.56
N SER A 17 8.13 0.02 -17.89
CA SER A 17 9.22 0.33 -18.84
C SER A 17 9.72 1.77 -18.70
N PHE A 18 8.81 2.73 -18.48
CA PHE A 18 9.20 4.11 -18.20
C PHE A 18 10.02 4.20 -16.90
N LEU A 19 9.62 3.52 -15.82
CA LEU A 19 10.34 3.54 -14.55
C LEU A 19 11.70 2.81 -14.62
N GLU A 20 11.81 1.76 -15.44
CA GLU A 20 13.07 1.09 -15.75
C GLU A 20 14.03 2.04 -16.47
N GLU A 21 13.55 2.78 -17.48
CA GLU A 21 14.33 3.80 -18.19
C GLU A 21 14.80 4.92 -17.24
N GLN A 22 14.01 5.27 -16.22
CA GLN A 22 14.39 6.22 -15.18
C GLN A 22 15.32 5.62 -14.10
N GLY A 23 15.51 4.29 -14.08
CA GLY A 23 16.27 3.61 -13.02
C GLY A 23 15.60 3.61 -11.65
N THR A 24 14.29 3.88 -11.57
CA THR A 24 13.54 4.06 -10.31
C THR A 24 12.48 2.99 -10.07
N LEU A 25 12.36 1.98 -10.95
CA LEU A 25 11.35 0.93 -10.82
C LEU A 25 11.38 0.24 -9.46
N ALA A 26 12.56 -0.15 -8.98
CA ALA A 26 12.70 -0.89 -7.72
C ALA A 26 12.21 -0.07 -6.51
N GLU A 27 12.72 1.15 -6.35
CA GLU A 27 12.33 2.06 -5.27
C GLU A 27 10.83 2.42 -5.34
N THR A 28 10.33 2.70 -6.54
CA THR A 28 8.91 3.03 -6.76
C THR A 28 8.01 1.86 -6.37
N THR A 29 8.42 0.63 -6.72
CA THR A 29 7.67 -0.59 -6.40
C THR A 29 7.66 -0.84 -4.89
N GLU A 30 8.79 -0.68 -4.21
CA GLU A 30 8.89 -0.80 -2.75
C GLU A 30 7.95 0.19 -2.05
N GLN A 31 8.01 1.46 -2.43
CA GLN A 31 7.12 2.49 -1.89
C GLN A 31 5.64 2.17 -2.19
N ALA A 32 5.33 1.67 -3.39
CA ALA A 32 3.98 1.31 -3.78
C ALA A 32 3.41 0.18 -2.90
N ILE A 33 4.19 -0.87 -2.64
CA ILE A 33 3.79 -1.98 -1.77
C ILE A 33 3.42 -1.45 -0.37
N LYS A 34 4.28 -0.61 0.20
CA LYS A 34 4.05 -0.01 1.53
C LYS A 34 2.77 0.82 1.56
N ARG A 35 2.55 1.67 0.55
CA ARG A 35 1.35 2.51 0.40
C ARG A 35 0.08 1.67 0.32
N VAL A 36 0.10 0.60 -0.48
CA VAL A 36 -1.04 -0.31 -0.63
C VAL A 36 -1.39 -0.95 0.71
N ILE A 37 -0.41 -1.45 1.47
CA ILE A 37 -0.68 -2.09 2.76
C ILE A 37 -1.22 -1.09 3.79
N ALA A 38 -0.62 0.11 3.89
CA ALA A 38 -1.08 1.15 4.80
C ALA A 38 -2.53 1.58 4.48
N TRP A 39 -2.83 1.75 3.19
CA TRP A 39 -4.19 2.05 2.72
C TRP A 39 -5.18 0.93 3.06
N GLN A 40 -4.84 -0.33 2.78
CA GLN A 40 -5.68 -1.48 3.12
C GLN A 40 -5.98 -1.57 4.63
N LEU A 41 -4.99 -1.33 5.48
CA LEU A 41 -5.19 -1.28 6.93
C LEU A 41 -6.14 -0.14 7.32
N GLY A 42 -5.95 1.05 6.74
CA GLY A 42 -6.82 2.21 6.95
C GLY A 42 -8.28 1.94 6.56
N GLU A 43 -8.50 1.33 5.39
CA GLU A 43 -9.84 0.96 4.91
C GLU A 43 -10.53 -0.05 5.83
N ILE A 44 -9.79 -1.07 6.28
CA ILE A 44 -10.34 -2.07 7.22
C ILE A 44 -10.67 -1.40 8.56
N MET A 45 -9.78 -0.56 9.09
CA MET A 45 -10.03 0.18 10.32
C MET A 45 -11.28 1.07 10.20
N ALA A 46 -11.46 1.77 9.07
CA ALA A 46 -12.63 2.60 8.81
C ALA A 46 -13.91 1.75 8.75
N LYS A 47 -13.89 0.66 7.97
CA LYS A 47 -15.03 -0.26 7.80
C LYS A 47 -15.46 -0.91 9.11
N GLU A 48 -14.50 -1.35 9.91
CA GLU A 48 -14.73 -2.04 11.19
C GLU A 48 -14.81 -1.09 12.39
N LYS A 49 -14.74 0.24 12.16
CA LYS A 49 -14.77 1.30 13.18
C LYS A 49 -13.69 1.14 14.26
N ILE A 50 -12.51 0.66 13.87
CA ILE A 50 -11.35 0.49 14.76
C ILE A 50 -10.62 1.82 14.85
N THR A 51 -10.59 2.41 16.04
CA THR A 51 -9.82 3.64 16.27
C THR A 51 -8.32 3.35 16.31
N LYS A 52 -7.48 4.38 16.11
CA LYS A 52 -6.01 4.25 16.30
C LYS A 52 -5.63 3.74 17.69
N VAL A 53 -6.38 4.13 18.73
CA VAL A 53 -6.12 3.67 20.11
C VAL A 53 -6.41 2.18 20.25
N GLU A 54 -7.56 1.73 19.74
CA GLU A 54 -7.92 0.32 19.78
C GLU A 54 -6.98 -0.53 18.92
N MET A 55 -6.60 -0.05 17.74
CA MET A 55 -5.63 -0.75 16.88
C MET A 55 -4.28 -0.91 17.58
N ALA A 56 -3.75 0.16 18.18
CA ALA A 56 -2.50 0.11 18.93
C ALA A 56 -2.58 -0.89 20.10
N ARG A 57 -3.73 -0.94 20.81
CA ARG A 57 -4.00 -1.91 21.87
C ARG A 57 -3.98 -3.35 21.33
N ARG A 58 -4.68 -3.63 20.23
CA ARG A 58 -4.73 -4.97 19.60
C ARG A 58 -3.37 -5.44 19.11
N MET A 59 -2.52 -4.51 18.66
CA MET A 59 -1.16 -4.78 18.21
C MET A 59 -0.13 -4.89 19.35
N ALA A 60 -0.51 -4.57 20.59
CA ALA A 60 0.41 -4.40 21.73
C ALA A 60 1.59 -3.47 21.39
N THR A 61 1.28 -2.29 20.84
CA THR A 61 2.27 -1.31 20.35
C THR A 61 1.89 0.10 20.77
N SER A 62 2.82 1.07 20.66
CA SER A 62 2.51 2.46 20.94
C SER A 62 1.75 3.13 19.78
N ARG A 63 1.05 4.22 20.08
CA ARG A 63 0.34 5.01 19.06
C ARG A 63 1.30 5.56 17.99
N ALA A 64 2.50 5.98 18.40
CA ALA A 64 3.54 6.44 17.48
C ALA A 64 4.09 5.32 16.57
N GLN A 65 4.19 4.08 17.06
CA GLN A 65 4.54 2.94 16.22
C GLN A 65 3.44 2.62 15.21
N LEU A 66 2.16 2.74 15.61
CA LEU A 66 1.05 2.61 14.68
C LEU A 66 1.02 3.74 13.65
N ASP A 67 1.29 4.99 14.04
CA ASP A 67 1.29 6.12 13.11
C ASP A 67 2.35 5.93 12.01
N ARG A 68 3.56 5.48 12.37
CA ARG A 68 4.61 5.09 11.41
C ARG A 68 4.17 3.93 10.49
N LEU A 69 3.48 2.94 11.05
CA LEU A 69 2.92 1.85 10.25
C LEU A 69 1.85 2.34 9.24
N LEU A 70 1.05 3.34 9.60
CA LEU A 70 0.01 3.88 8.73
C LEU A 70 0.52 4.99 7.80
N ASP A 71 1.73 5.49 8.03
CA ASP A 71 2.38 6.47 7.18
C ASP A 71 2.79 5.83 5.84
N PRO A 72 2.30 6.34 4.69
CA PRO A 72 2.65 5.84 3.36
C PRO A 72 4.08 6.16 2.92
N THR A 73 4.79 7.01 3.66
CA THR A 73 6.16 7.47 3.35
C THR A 73 7.22 6.92 4.31
N ASP A 74 6.79 6.27 5.40
CA ASP A 74 7.71 5.63 6.35
C ASP A 74 8.11 4.24 5.86
N ASP A 75 9.41 4.08 5.58
CA ASP A 75 10.07 2.86 5.11
C ASP A 75 10.58 1.97 6.26
N SER A 76 10.51 2.42 7.51
CA SER A 76 11.12 1.74 8.67
C SER A 76 10.31 0.54 9.22
N VAL A 77 9.33 0.05 8.46
CA VAL A 77 8.37 -0.97 8.92
C VAL A 77 8.81 -2.38 8.58
N THR A 78 8.92 -3.23 9.60
CA THR A 78 9.32 -4.64 9.41
C THR A 78 8.15 -5.56 9.03
N LEU A 79 8.48 -6.69 8.40
CA LEU A 79 7.52 -7.77 8.11
C LEU A 79 6.77 -8.25 9.35
N ALA A 80 7.45 -8.31 10.50
CA ALA A 80 6.85 -8.70 11.77
C ALA A 80 5.77 -7.69 12.20
N THR A 81 6.01 -6.39 12.01
CA THR A 81 5.04 -5.33 12.31
C THR A 81 3.82 -5.42 11.38
N LEU A 82 4.03 -5.61 10.08
CA LEU A 82 2.94 -5.80 9.10
C LEU A 82 2.08 -7.03 9.45
N THR A 83 2.72 -8.13 9.84
CA THR A 83 2.03 -9.36 10.25
C THR A 83 1.17 -9.14 11.51
N LYS A 84 1.69 -8.41 12.51
CA LYS A 84 0.93 -8.05 13.72
C LYS A 84 -0.27 -7.16 13.38
N ALA A 85 -0.08 -6.19 12.48
CA ALA A 85 -1.15 -5.31 12.03
C ALA A 85 -2.29 -6.10 11.36
N ALA A 86 -1.95 -6.98 10.41
CA ALA A 86 -2.92 -7.84 9.75
C ALA A 86 -3.70 -8.69 10.76
N LYS A 87 -3.01 -9.31 11.73
CA LYS A 87 -3.66 -10.09 12.80
C LYS A 87 -4.60 -9.25 13.67
N ALA A 88 -4.23 -8.01 13.99
CA ALA A 88 -5.05 -7.10 14.80
C ALA A 88 -6.40 -6.72 14.14
N VAL A 89 -6.49 -6.85 12.81
CA VAL A 89 -7.73 -6.67 12.04
C VAL A 89 -8.34 -7.99 11.55
N GLY A 90 -7.91 -9.13 12.10
CA GLY A 90 -8.44 -10.44 11.73
C GLY A 90 -8.16 -10.83 10.28
N ARG A 91 -6.98 -10.49 9.77
CA ARG A 91 -6.47 -10.86 8.44
C ARG A 91 -5.10 -11.53 8.57
N ALA A 92 -4.61 -12.04 7.44
CA ALA A 92 -3.27 -12.59 7.31
C ALA A 92 -2.52 -11.87 6.19
N LEU A 93 -1.22 -11.69 6.36
CA LEU A 93 -0.35 -11.18 5.30
C LEU A 93 0.03 -12.34 4.38
N LYS A 94 -0.18 -12.19 3.08
CA LYS A 94 0.30 -13.11 2.04
C LYS A 94 1.35 -12.40 1.21
N LEU A 95 2.51 -13.02 1.06
CA LEU A 95 3.59 -12.56 0.20
C LEU A 95 3.96 -13.67 -0.78
N GLU A 96 4.37 -13.26 -1.97
CA GLU A 96 4.81 -14.14 -3.05
C GLU A 96 6.07 -13.55 -3.66
N LEU A 97 7.03 -14.42 -3.99
CA LEU A 97 8.18 -14.06 -4.80
C LEU A 97 7.83 -14.40 -6.24
N THR A 98 7.90 -13.40 -7.11
CA THR A 98 7.56 -13.50 -8.53
C THR A 98 8.79 -13.40 -9.40
#